data_AF-A0A9P7A3Q9-F1
#
_entry.id   AF-A0A9P7A3Q9-F1
#
_cell.length_a   1.000
_cell.length_b   1.000
_cell.length_c   1.000
_cell.angle_alpha   90.00
_cell.angle_beta   90.00
_cell.angle_gamma   90.00
#
_symmetry.space_group_name_H-M   'P 1'
#
loop_
_entity.id
_entity.type
_entity.pdbx_description
1 polymer ?
#
loop_
_entity_poly.entity_id
_entity_poly.type
_entity_poly.pdbx_seq_one_letter_code
_entity_poly.pdbx_strand_id
1 'polypeptide(L)'
;MQSECSFMVSRLTWEFDNLKTMAARATQQAAELKSKKTPGQSHVKADLADATKWAPGDIKEYGRVMTEVQGDIKEIKEQRKLLKQSLKELESSMLKAGTRKEEIIRFTRAQTDSEFAKMLKIRTLGPEYLETQSQLRRDIRTMRDRVQKLEDHLQSSKKRLAELKTGKPSLKAPSLDTVNRTFRNIDISITQQSGDVAKLQQRMSKLDISSNVIGSRDKRLSESSVKKPSAVIPHVAVTTAAALNAERSA
;
A
#
# COMPACT_ATOMS: atom_id res chain seq x y z
N MET A 1 -83.66 1.50 22.40
CA MET A 1 -82.62 1.48 23.44
C MET A 1 -82.54 0.15 24.21
N GLN A 2 -83.52 -0.26 25.04
CA GLN A 2 -83.42 -1.54 25.78
C GLN A 2 -83.36 -2.79 24.87
N SER A 3 -84.13 -2.81 23.78
CA SER A 3 -84.15 -3.88 22.78
C SER A 3 -82.86 -3.96 21.95
N GLU A 4 -82.23 -2.82 21.66
CA GLU A 4 -80.96 -2.76 20.91
C GLU A 4 -79.80 -3.21 21.80
N CYS A 5 -79.80 -2.83 23.09
CA CYS A 5 -78.84 -3.33 24.06
C CYS A 5 -78.98 -4.84 24.28
N SER A 6 -80.21 -5.37 24.37
CA SER A 6 -80.40 -6.83 24.52
C SER A 6 -80.00 -7.61 23.27
N PHE A 7 -80.26 -7.07 22.08
CA PHE A 7 -79.78 -7.64 20.81
C PHE A 7 -78.26 -7.65 20.73
N MET A 8 -77.60 -6.53 21.11
CA MET A 8 -76.14 -6.42 21.12
C MET A 8 -75.50 -7.39 22.10
N VAL A 9 -76.03 -7.50 23.33
CA VAL A 9 -75.55 -8.46 24.32
C VAL A 9 -75.70 -9.89 23.79
N SER A 10 -76.85 -10.24 23.23
CA SER A 10 -77.08 -11.57 22.65
C SER A 10 -76.12 -11.89 21.51
N ARG A 11 -75.82 -10.91 20.65
CA ARG A 11 -74.85 -11.07 19.56
C ARG A 11 -73.43 -11.25 20.10
N LEU A 12 -73.02 -10.45 21.08
CA LEU A 12 -71.71 -10.58 21.73
C LEU A 12 -71.56 -11.94 22.41
N THR A 13 -72.58 -12.42 23.12
CA THR A 13 -72.57 -13.75 23.74
C THR A 13 -72.39 -14.85 22.68
N TRP A 14 -73.09 -14.76 21.55
CA TRP A 14 -72.92 -15.70 20.43
C TRP A 14 -71.50 -15.67 19.84
N GLU A 15 -70.93 -14.48 19.61
CA GLU A 15 -69.55 -14.34 19.12
C GLU A 15 -68.53 -14.89 20.13
N PHE A 16 -68.74 -14.66 21.43
CA PHE A 16 -67.87 -15.19 22.48
C PHE A 16 -67.93 -16.71 22.57
N ASP A 17 -69.12 -17.30 22.48
CA ASP A 17 -69.24 -18.76 22.49
C ASP A 17 -68.68 -19.38 21.19
N ASN A 18 -68.87 -18.72 20.04
CA ASN A 18 -68.22 -19.12 18.80
C ASN A 18 -66.68 -19.07 18.94
N LEU A 19 -66.13 -17.98 19.48
CA LEU A 19 -64.70 -17.84 19.73
C LEU A 19 -64.17 -18.92 20.70
N LYS A 20 -64.91 -19.26 21.76
CA LYS A 20 -64.55 -20.36 22.66
C LYS A 20 -64.51 -21.70 21.94
N THR A 21 -65.49 -21.99 21.08
CA THR A 21 -65.49 -23.26 20.32
C THR A 21 -64.32 -23.32 19.33
N MET A 22 -64.00 -22.21 18.66
CA MET A 22 -62.83 -22.11 17.79
C MET A 22 -61.52 -22.28 18.57
N ALA A 23 -61.38 -21.66 19.73
CA ALA A 23 -60.22 -21.79 20.60
C ALA A 23 -60.05 -23.22 21.14
N ALA A 24 -61.14 -23.88 21.55
CA ALA A 24 -61.13 -25.27 21.97
C ALA A 24 -60.67 -26.20 20.83
N ARG A 25 -61.21 -26.01 19.62
CA ARG A 25 -60.81 -26.77 18.43
C ARG A 25 -59.35 -26.58 18.08
N ALA A 26 -58.85 -25.34 18.13
CA ALA A 26 -57.44 -25.03 17.88
C ALA A 26 -56.52 -25.68 18.93
N THR A 27 -56.93 -25.68 20.19
CA THR A 27 -56.18 -26.32 21.29
C THR A 27 -56.12 -27.83 21.12
N GLN A 28 -57.23 -28.45 20.73
CA GLN A 28 -57.30 -29.88 20.44
C GLN A 28 -56.41 -30.24 19.24
N GLN A 29 -56.50 -29.50 18.13
CA GLN A 29 -55.63 -29.71 16.97
C GLN A 29 -54.15 -29.56 17.31
N ALA A 30 -53.79 -28.57 18.12
CA ALA A 30 -52.40 -28.40 18.58
C ALA A 30 -51.92 -29.56 19.46
N ALA A 31 -52.78 -30.12 20.30
CA ALA A 31 -52.47 -31.29 21.12
C ALA A 31 -52.29 -32.55 20.25
N GLU A 32 -53.17 -32.76 19.27
CA GLU A 32 -53.07 -33.85 18.30
C GLU A 32 -51.76 -33.79 17.50
N LEU A 33 -51.39 -32.61 16.99
CA LEU A 33 -50.14 -32.41 16.26
C LEU A 33 -48.90 -32.66 17.12
N LYS A 34 -48.93 -32.31 18.42
CA LYS A 34 -47.83 -32.61 19.36
C LYS A 34 -47.73 -34.10 19.70
N SER A 35 -48.85 -34.82 19.71
CA SER A 35 -48.90 -36.26 19.99
C SER A 35 -48.42 -37.12 18.83
N LYS A 36 -48.51 -36.59 17.59
CA LYS A 36 -47.95 -37.21 16.37
C LYS A 36 -46.43 -37.05 16.37
N LYS A 37 -45.76 -37.94 17.09
CA LYS A 37 -44.32 -38.17 17.00
C LYS A 37 -44.05 -39.39 16.16
N THR A 38 -42.95 -39.36 15.42
CA THR A 38 -42.47 -40.55 14.70
C THR A 38 -41.97 -41.57 15.75
N PRO A 39 -42.51 -42.81 15.81
CA PRO A 39 -42.18 -43.75 16.87
C PRO A 39 -40.72 -44.22 16.78
N GLY A 40 -39.99 -44.15 17.90
CA GLY A 40 -38.76 -44.92 18.12
C GLY A 40 -37.51 -44.53 17.33
N GLN A 41 -37.50 -43.41 16.61
CA GLN A 41 -36.32 -42.95 15.87
C GLN A 41 -35.64 -41.76 16.56
N SER A 42 -34.37 -41.91 16.88
CA SER A 42 -33.50 -40.78 17.21
C SER A 42 -33.10 -40.12 15.90
N HIS A 43 -33.51 -38.86 15.70
CA HIS A 43 -33.18 -38.12 14.48
C HIS A 43 -31.70 -37.77 14.42
N VAL A 44 -31.07 -38.11 13.30
CA VAL A 44 -29.65 -37.83 13.00
C VAL A 44 -29.56 -36.77 11.89
N LYS A 45 -28.40 -36.12 11.75
CA LYS A 45 -28.13 -35.09 10.72
C LYS A 45 -28.52 -35.51 9.29
N ALA A 46 -28.35 -36.79 8.95
CA ALA A 46 -28.71 -37.33 7.64
C ALA A 46 -30.22 -37.29 7.36
N ASP A 47 -31.05 -37.31 8.41
CA ASP A 47 -32.50 -37.32 8.30
C ASP A 47 -33.08 -35.94 7.95
N LEU A 48 -32.31 -34.85 8.11
CA LEU A 48 -32.74 -33.49 7.73
C LEU A 48 -33.13 -33.37 6.25
N ALA A 49 -32.56 -34.20 5.38
CA ALA A 49 -32.85 -34.17 3.95
C ALA A 49 -34.19 -34.83 3.59
N ASP A 50 -34.74 -35.67 4.47
CA ASP A 50 -35.93 -36.47 4.20
C ASP A 50 -37.13 -35.95 4.98
N ALA A 51 -38.02 -35.22 4.30
CA ALA A 51 -39.23 -34.66 4.90
C ALA A 51 -40.20 -35.72 5.46
N THR A 52 -40.14 -36.97 4.99
CA THR A 52 -41.05 -38.04 5.45
C THR A 52 -40.75 -38.53 6.85
N LYS A 53 -39.54 -38.24 7.36
CA LYS A 53 -39.10 -38.64 8.70
C LYS A 53 -39.51 -37.65 9.79
N TRP A 54 -40.02 -36.48 9.43
CA TRP A 54 -40.32 -35.41 10.39
C TRP A 54 -41.82 -35.24 10.59
N ALA A 55 -42.25 -35.39 11.84
CA ALA A 55 -43.60 -35.02 12.24
C ALA A 55 -43.59 -33.67 12.98
N PRO A 56 -44.71 -32.92 13.01
CA PRO A 56 -44.83 -31.68 13.79
C PRO A 56 -44.49 -31.83 15.29
N GLY A 57 -44.67 -33.02 15.87
CA GLY A 57 -44.28 -33.35 17.24
C GLY A 57 -42.77 -33.43 17.47
N ASP A 58 -41.97 -33.55 16.41
CA ASP A 58 -40.51 -33.73 16.46
C ASP A 58 -39.74 -32.39 16.40
N ILE A 59 -40.44 -31.25 16.47
CA ILE A 59 -39.88 -29.90 16.31
C ILE A 59 -38.70 -29.60 17.25
N LYS A 60 -38.70 -30.14 18.47
CA LYS A 60 -37.60 -29.97 19.42
C LYS A 60 -36.34 -30.71 18.97
N GLU A 61 -36.51 -31.90 18.42
CA GLU A 61 -35.41 -32.71 17.90
C GLU A 61 -34.87 -32.12 16.60
N TYR A 62 -35.75 -31.61 15.74
CA TYR A 62 -35.36 -30.86 14.55
C TYR A 62 -34.47 -29.66 14.92
N GLY A 63 -34.88 -28.89 15.94
CA GLY A 63 -34.08 -27.77 16.46
C GLY A 63 -32.71 -28.20 17.01
N ARG A 64 -32.62 -29.34 17.71
CA ARG A 64 -31.36 -29.92 18.18
C ARG A 64 -30.43 -30.24 17.00
N VAL A 65 -30.91 -31.03 16.04
CA VAL A 65 -30.11 -31.45 14.87
C VAL A 65 -29.67 -30.24 14.04
N MET A 66 -30.54 -29.23 13.88
CA MET A 66 -30.19 -28.00 13.18
C MET A 66 -29.08 -27.20 13.88
N THR A 67 -29.06 -27.20 15.22
CA THR A 67 -28.01 -26.55 16.01
C THR A 67 -26.67 -27.27 15.84
N GLU A 68 -26.68 -28.61 15.75
CA GLU A 68 -25.46 -29.38 15.48
C GLU A 68 -24.92 -29.12 14.06
N VAL A 69 -25.79 -29.10 13.04
CA VAL A 69 -25.38 -28.74 11.67
C VAL A 69 -24.86 -27.31 11.58
N GLN A 70 -25.44 -26.38 12.34
CA GLN A 70 -24.91 -25.03 12.46
C GLN A 70 -23.47 -25.03 13.02
N GLY A 71 -23.18 -25.91 13.98
CA GLY A 71 -21.83 -26.16 14.49
C GLY A 71 -20.87 -26.61 13.40
N ASP A 72 -21.23 -27.67 12.67
CA ASP A 72 -20.42 -28.22 11.57
C ASP A 72 -20.13 -27.16 10.49
N ILE A 73 -21.14 -26.36 10.12
CA ILE A 73 -20.98 -25.28 9.14
C ILE A 73 -19.97 -24.24 9.62
N LYS A 74 -19.96 -23.91 10.92
CA LYS A 74 -18.97 -22.98 11.49
C LYS A 74 -17.57 -23.57 11.45
N GLU A 75 -17.43 -24.85 11.80
CA GLU A 75 -16.14 -25.55 11.76
C GLU A 75 -15.57 -25.62 10.34
N ILE A 76 -16.38 -26.06 9.37
CA ILE A 76 -15.98 -26.12 7.95
C ILE A 76 -15.60 -24.72 7.44
N LYS A 77 -16.30 -23.67 7.86
CA LYS A 77 -15.94 -22.29 7.50
C LYS A 77 -14.57 -21.88 8.02
N GLU A 78 -14.22 -22.25 9.25
CA GLU A 78 -12.91 -21.91 9.82
C GLU A 78 -11.80 -22.76 9.19
N GLN A 79 -12.01 -24.07 8.99
CA GLN A 79 -11.07 -24.93 8.26
C GLN A 79 -10.80 -24.39 6.85
N ARG A 80 -11.85 -23.97 6.13
CA ARG A 80 -11.71 -23.35 4.80
C ARG A 80 -10.89 -22.07 4.84
N LYS A 81 -10.99 -21.27 5.89
CA LYS A 81 -10.21 -20.04 6.05
C LYS A 81 -8.73 -20.34 6.28
N LEU A 82 -8.41 -21.33 7.13
CA LEU A 82 -7.05 -21.79 7.37
C LEU A 82 -6.42 -22.36 6.08
N LEU A 83 -7.16 -23.20 5.35
CA LEU A 83 -6.72 -23.74 4.06
C LEU A 83 -6.41 -22.63 3.06
N LYS A 84 -7.27 -21.60 2.96
CA LYS A 84 -7.00 -20.43 2.10
C LYS A 84 -5.75 -19.66 2.49
N GLN A 85 -5.44 -19.55 3.78
CA GLN A 85 -4.20 -18.91 4.24
C GLN A 85 -2.98 -19.76 3.86
N SER A 86 -3.03 -21.07 4.13
CA SER A 86 -1.95 -21.99 3.75
C SER A 86 -1.69 -22.01 2.25
N LEU A 87 -2.74 -21.90 1.43
CA LEU A 87 -2.61 -21.87 -0.03
C LEU A 87 -1.94 -20.59 -0.51
N LYS A 88 -2.25 -19.44 0.08
CA LYS A 88 -1.54 -18.17 -0.21
C LYS A 88 -0.07 -18.23 0.20
N GLU A 89 0.23 -18.84 1.34
CA GLU A 89 1.61 -19.03 1.80
C GLU A 89 2.40 -19.97 0.87
N LEU A 90 1.74 -21.03 0.41
CA LEU A 90 2.31 -21.96 -0.57
C LEU A 90 2.55 -21.27 -1.92
N GLU A 91 1.61 -20.47 -2.42
CA GLU A 91 1.77 -19.68 -3.65
C GLU A 91 2.95 -18.70 -3.53
N SER A 92 3.08 -18.00 -2.39
CA SER A 92 4.21 -17.11 -2.13
C SER A 92 5.54 -17.87 -2.11
N SER A 93 5.56 -19.03 -1.44
CA SER A 93 6.74 -19.89 -1.37
C SER A 93 7.12 -20.44 -2.74
N MET A 94 6.13 -20.83 -3.56
CA MET A 94 6.33 -21.32 -4.91
C MET A 94 6.88 -20.21 -5.83
N LEU A 95 6.38 -18.98 -5.70
CA LEU A 95 6.92 -17.84 -6.43
C LEU A 95 8.40 -17.60 -6.08
N LYS A 96 8.75 -17.58 -4.79
CA LYS A 96 10.14 -17.43 -4.31
C LYS A 96 11.04 -18.57 -4.79
N ALA A 97 10.52 -19.80 -4.79
CA ALA A 97 11.26 -20.95 -5.31
C ALA A 97 11.47 -20.85 -6.82
N GLY A 98 10.45 -20.38 -7.55
CA GLY A 98 10.52 -20.10 -8.99
C GLY A 98 11.58 -19.05 -9.33
N THR A 99 11.59 -17.91 -8.63
CA THR A 99 12.60 -16.86 -8.84
C THR A 99 14.01 -17.37 -8.54
N ARG A 100 14.20 -18.09 -7.42
CA ARG A 100 15.49 -18.71 -7.10
C ARG A 100 15.93 -19.74 -8.14
N LYS A 101 15.00 -20.55 -8.65
CA LYS A 101 15.29 -21.51 -9.73
C LYS A 101 15.77 -20.79 -10.98
N GLU A 102 15.10 -19.71 -11.38
CA GLU A 102 15.53 -18.90 -12.53
C GLU A 102 16.89 -18.25 -12.30
N GLU A 103 17.15 -17.73 -11.10
CA GLU A 103 18.45 -17.18 -10.71
C GLU A 103 19.54 -18.24 -10.81
N ILE A 104 19.31 -19.44 -10.25
CA ILE A 104 20.25 -20.56 -10.35
C ILE A 104 20.53 -20.88 -11.82
N ILE A 105 19.50 -21.01 -12.66
CA ILE A 105 19.69 -21.27 -14.10
C ILE A 105 20.51 -20.15 -14.76
N ARG A 106 20.25 -18.88 -14.42
CA ARG A 106 21.01 -17.73 -14.95
C ARG A 106 22.48 -17.78 -14.49
N PHE A 107 22.74 -18.11 -13.22
CA PHE A 107 24.10 -18.22 -12.70
C PHE A 107 24.85 -19.43 -13.26
N THR A 108 24.20 -20.59 -13.37
CA THR A 108 24.78 -21.78 -14.03
C THR A 108 25.12 -21.47 -15.48
N ARG A 109 24.26 -20.76 -16.21
CA ARG A 109 24.54 -20.33 -17.59
C ARG A 109 25.71 -19.34 -17.65
N ALA A 110 25.80 -18.41 -16.71
CA ALA A 110 26.94 -17.50 -16.60
C ALA A 110 28.24 -18.22 -16.25
N GLN A 111 28.20 -19.33 -15.52
CA GLN A 111 29.36 -20.15 -15.24
C GLN A 111 29.90 -20.83 -16.50
N THR A 112 29.02 -21.24 -17.42
CA THR A 112 29.40 -21.88 -18.69
C THR A 112 29.73 -20.91 -19.82
N ASP A 113 29.20 -19.68 -19.78
CA ASP A 113 29.31 -18.67 -20.85
C ASP A 113 29.90 -17.35 -20.31
N SER A 114 31.15 -17.08 -20.68
CA SER A 114 31.93 -15.89 -20.30
C SER A 114 31.30 -14.58 -20.76
N GLU A 115 30.71 -14.55 -21.95
CA GLU A 115 30.06 -13.35 -22.50
C GLU A 115 28.74 -13.08 -21.78
N PHE A 116 27.99 -14.14 -21.46
CA PHE A 116 26.80 -14.03 -20.62
C PHE A 116 27.14 -13.56 -19.20
N ALA A 117 28.26 -14.00 -18.61
CA ALA A 117 28.71 -13.51 -17.30
C ALA A 117 29.04 -12.01 -17.30
N LYS A 118 29.71 -11.51 -18.35
CA LYS A 118 29.98 -10.07 -18.53
C LYS A 118 28.67 -9.29 -18.69
N MET A 119 27.74 -9.78 -19.52
CA MET A 119 26.42 -9.17 -19.69
C MET A 119 25.60 -9.16 -18.39
N LEU A 120 25.65 -10.25 -17.61
CA LEU A 120 24.95 -10.38 -16.34
C LEU A 120 25.53 -9.41 -15.32
N LYS A 121 26.87 -9.27 -15.21
CA LYS A 121 27.54 -8.30 -14.34
C LYS A 121 27.20 -6.84 -14.66
N ILE A 122 26.92 -6.52 -15.92
CA ILE A 122 26.48 -5.19 -16.38
C ILE A 122 24.98 -4.97 -16.07
N ARG A 123 24.14 -6.02 -16.14
CA ARG A 123 22.70 -5.98 -15.86
C ARG A 123 22.30 -6.25 -14.39
N THR A 124 23.21 -6.71 -13.54
CA THR A 124 22.95 -6.98 -12.11
C THR A 124 22.88 -5.73 -11.24
N LEU A 125 23.20 -4.54 -11.77
CA LEU A 125 22.71 -3.34 -11.10
C LEU A 125 21.21 -3.26 -11.40
N GLY A 126 20.39 -3.70 -10.45
CA GLY A 126 18.95 -3.44 -10.48
C GLY A 126 18.67 -1.94 -10.68
N PRO A 127 17.47 -1.56 -11.12
CA PRO A 127 17.13 -0.15 -11.41
C PRO A 127 17.48 0.80 -10.25
N GLU A 128 17.29 0.36 -9.01
CA GLU A 128 17.69 1.08 -7.79
C GLU A 128 19.21 1.34 -7.71
N TYR A 129 20.02 0.34 -8.06
CA TYR A 129 21.47 0.46 -8.07
C TYR A 129 21.97 1.31 -9.24
N LEU A 130 21.31 1.28 -10.39
CA LEU A 130 21.62 2.17 -11.52
C LEU A 130 21.34 3.64 -11.17
N GLU A 131 20.23 3.91 -10.49
CA GLU A 131 19.91 5.25 -9.99
C GLU A 131 20.94 5.69 -8.96
N THR A 132 21.29 4.82 -8.01
CA THR A 132 22.32 5.09 -6.99
C THR A 132 23.69 5.35 -7.64
N GLN A 133 24.07 4.57 -8.66
CA GLN A 133 25.33 4.77 -9.39
C GLN A 133 25.32 6.09 -10.18
N SER A 134 24.20 6.43 -10.83
CA SER A 134 24.03 7.70 -11.53
C SER A 134 24.13 8.88 -10.56
N GLN A 135 23.52 8.76 -9.38
CA GLN A 135 23.61 9.75 -8.33
C GLN A 135 25.04 9.93 -7.84
N LEU A 136 25.73 8.83 -7.52
CA LEU A 136 27.14 8.87 -7.10
C LEU A 136 28.04 9.53 -8.16
N ARG A 137 27.80 9.27 -9.45
CA ARG A 137 28.52 9.93 -10.55
C ARG A 137 28.24 11.43 -10.65
N ARG A 138 27.04 11.90 -10.29
CA ARG A 138 26.73 13.33 -10.20
C ARG A 138 27.41 13.96 -8.99
N ASP A 139 27.42 13.27 -7.87
CA ASP A 139 28.04 13.74 -6.63
C ASP A 139 29.56 13.86 -6.79
N ILE A 140 30.21 12.87 -7.43
CA ILE A 140 31.64 12.91 -7.76
C ILE A 140 31.97 14.11 -8.66
N ARG A 141 31.15 14.37 -9.70
CA ARG A 141 31.35 15.54 -10.57
C ARG A 141 31.21 16.84 -9.80
N THR A 142 30.18 16.97 -8.97
CA THR A 142 29.94 18.15 -8.13
C THR A 142 31.10 18.38 -7.15
N MET A 143 31.63 17.33 -6.54
CA MET A 143 32.80 17.41 -5.68
C MET A 143 34.05 17.85 -6.44
N ARG A 144 34.32 17.28 -7.62
CA ARG A 144 35.44 17.68 -8.47
C ARG A 144 35.35 19.16 -8.86
N ASP A 145 34.17 19.63 -9.26
CA ASP A 145 33.96 21.05 -9.60
C ASP A 145 34.18 21.97 -8.40
N ARG A 146 33.80 21.55 -7.19
CA ARG A 146 34.08 22.29 -5.95
C ARG A 146 35.56 22.32 -5.61
N VAL A 147 36.26 21.20 -5.77
CA VAL A 147 37.72 21.12 -5.60
C VAL A 147 38.41 22.07 -6.57
N GLN A 148 38.04 22.05 -7.85
CA GLN A 148 38.58 22.97 -8.85
C GLN A 148 38.35 24.43 -8.46
N LYS A 149 37.12 24.79 -8.06
CA LYS A 149 36.81 26.15 -7.61
C LYS A 149 37.64 26.58 -6.39
N LEU A 150 37.89 25.67 -5.45
CA LEU A 150 38.73 25.93 -4.28
C LEU A 150 40.20 26.10 -4.68
N GLU A 151 40.70 25.30 -5.61
CA GLU A 151 42.05 25.44 -6.17
C GLU A 151 42.20 26.79 -6.89
N ASP A 152 41.23 27.17 -7.72
CA ASP A 152 41.22 28.47 -8.41
C ASP A 152 41.20 29.63 -7.40
N HIS A 153 40.37 29.52 -6.35
CA HIS A 153 40.33 30.51 -5.26
C HIS A 153 41.67 30.59 -4.52
N LEU A 154 42.30 29.45 -4.23
CA LEU A 154 43.61 29.39 -3.56
C LEU A 154 44.71 29.99 -4.44
N GLN A 155 44.70 29.72 -5.74
CA GLN A 155 45.63 30.36 -6.68
C GLN A 155 45.40 31.87 -6.75
N SER A 156 44.15 32.31 -6.81
CA SER A 156 43.81 33.74 -6.82
C SER A 156 44.25 34.45 -5.54
N SER A 157 44.10 33.80 -4.38
CA SER A 157 44.51 34.37 -3.09
C SER A 157 46.04 34.40 -2.95
N LYS A 158 46.74 33.35 -3.40
CA LYS A 158 48.21 33.36 -3.51
C LYS A 158 48.70 34.49 -4.40
N LYS A 159 48.06 34.70 -5.56
CA LYS A 159 48.37 35.81 -6.47
C LYS A 159 48.19 37.16 -5.79
N ARG A 160 47.04 37.40 -5.14
CA ARG A 160 46.80 38.63 -4.37
C ARG A 160 47.82 38.83 -3.24
N LEU A 161 48.21 37.77 -2.54
CA LEU A 161 49.21 37.84 -1.49
C LEU A 161 50.60 38.20 -2.05
N ALA A 162 50.97 37.67 -3.21
CA ALA A 162 52.21 38.03 -3.89
C ALA A 162 52.21 39.49 -4.36
N GLU A 163 51.08 39.99 -4.88
CA GLU A 163 50.89 41.40 -5.25
C GLU A 163 51.00 42.33 -4.03
N LEU A 164 50.44 41.95 -2.88
CA LEU A 164 50.58 42.67 -1.61
C LEU A 164 52.04 42.67 -1.10
N LYS A 165 52.73 41.53 -1.14
CA LYS A 165 54.13 41.41 -0.69
C LYS A 165 55.12 42.18 -1.57
N THR A 166 54.82 42.33 -2.86
CA THR A 166 55.69 43.04 -3.83
C THR A 166 55.39 44.55 -3.91
N GLY A 167 54.40 45.04 -3.16
CA GLY A 167 54.09 46.47 -3.05
C GLY A 167 53.53 47.12 -4.33
N LYS A 168 53.24 46.33 -5.36
CA LYS A 168 52.64 46.80 -6.63
C LYS A 168 51.23 46.23 -6.76
N PRO A 169 50.19 46.91 -6.25
CA PRO A 169 48.82 46.52 -6.54
C PRO A 169 48.57 46.62 -8.06
N SER A 170 48.33 45.49 -8.73
CA SER A 170 47.96 45.45 -10.15
C SER A 170 46.52 45.94 -10.42
N LEU A 171 45.78 46.29 -9.37
CA LEU A 171 44.42 46.80 -9.46
C LEU A 171 44.43 48.28 -9.86
N LYS A 172 44.69 48.54 -11.15
CA LYS A 172 44.26 49.78 -11.80
C LYS A 172 42.74 49.79 -11.80
N ALA A 173 42.12 50.85 -11.29
CA ALA A 173 40.68 51.02 -11.38
C ALA A 173 40.26 50.85 -12.86
N PRO A 174 39.25 50.00 -13.15
CA PRO A 174 38.79 49.82 -14.51
C PRO A 174 38.36 51.18 -15.09
N SER A 175 38.68 51.42 -16.36
CA SER A 175 38.29 52.69 -17.00
C SER A 175 36.77 52.82 -17.04
N LEU A 176 36.26 54.05 -17.06
CA LEU A 176 34.83 54.33 -17.20
C LEU A 176 34.23 53.66 -18.45
N ASP A 177 35.01 53.55 -19.52
CA ASP A 177 34.63 52.81 -20.73
C ASP A 177 34.44 51.31 -20.48
N THR A 178 35.33 50.69 -19.69
CA THR A 178 35.20 49.27 -19.29
C THR A 178 33.92 49.06 -18.48
N VAL A 179 33.64 49.97 -17.55
CA VAL A 179 32.43 49.93 -16.71
C VAL A 179 31.16 50.08 -17.56
N ASN A 180 31.12 51.08 -18.44
CA ASN A 180 29.98 51.30 -19.35
C ASN A 180 29.77 50.14 -20.32
N ARG A 181 30.84 49.52 -20.81
CA ARG A 181 30.78 48.32 -21.66
C ARG A 181 30.26 47.12 -20.89
N THR A 182 30.66 46.94 -19.63
CA THR A 182 30.11 45.87 -18.79
C THR A 182 28.62 46.07 -18.51
N PHE A 183 28.17 47.30 -18.23
CA PHE A 183 26.74 47.58 -18.06
C PHE A 183 25.93 47.25 -19.31
N ARG A 184 26.40 47.67 -20.49
CA ARG A 184 25.74 47.31 -21.76
C ARG A 184 25.69 45.80 -21.99
N ASN A 185 26.76 45.07 -21.70
CA ASN A 185 26.78 43.62 -21.83
C ASN A 185 25.84 42.93 -20.83
N ILE A 186 25.73 43.46 -19.61
CA ILE A 186 24.79 42.98 -18.59
C ILE A 186 23.35 43.24 -19.06
N ASP A 187 23.04 44.44 -19.57
CA ASP A 187 21.70 44.76 -20.10
C ASP A 187 21.31 43.87 -21.29
N ILE A 188 22.25 43.60 -22.21
CA ILE A 188 22.04 42.66 -23.32
C ILE A 188 21.75 41.26 -22.77
N SER A 189 22.52 40.81 -21.76
CA SER A 189 22.33 39.48 -21.15
C SER A 189 21.00 39.37 -20.41
N ILE A 190 20.59 40.42 -19.69
CA ILE A 190 19.28 40.50 -19.01
C ILE A 190 18.15 40.45 -20.03
N THR A 191 18.26 41.21 -21.12
CA THR A 191 17.25 41.23 -22.18
C THR A 191 17.12 39.86 -22.84
N GLN A 192 18.26 39.20 -23.09
CA GLN A 192 18.29 37.85 -23.65
C GLN A 192 17.65 36.82 -22.69
N GLN A 193 18.04 36.82 -21.42
CA GLN A 193 17.47 35.91 -20.42
C GLN A 193 15.97 36.15 -20.21
N SER A 194 15.53 37.41 -20.21
CA SER A 194 14.11 37.77 -20.14
C SER A 194 13.33 37.20 -21.33
N GLY A 195 13.89 37.32 -22.54
CA GLY A 195 13.31 36.70 -23.74
C GLY A 195 13.23 35.18 -23.65
N ASP A 196 14.24 34.52 -23.09
CA ASP A 196 14.24 33.07 -22.90
C ASP A 196 13.23 32.62 -21.83
N VAL A 197 13.08 33.37 -20.74
CA VAL A 197 12.03 33.16 -19.73
C VAL A 197 10.64 33.33 -20.35
N ALA A 198 10.41 34.35 -21.17
CA ALA A 198 9.13 34.55 -21.86
C ALA A 198 8.81 33.39 -22.82
N LYS A 199 9.80 32.89 -23.57
CA LYS A 199 9.64 31.68 -24.42
C LYS A 199 9.31 30.46 -23.58
N LEU A 200 9.98 30.26 -22.45
CA LEU A 200 9.69 29.17 -21.50
C LEU A 200 8.29 29.28 -20.93
N GLN A 201 7.85 30.47 -20.53
CA GLN A 201 6.50 30.73 -20.03
C GLN A 201 5.45 30.41 -21.09
N GLN A 202 5.68 30.80 -22.36
CA GLN A 202 4.78 30.47 -23.47
C GLN A 202 4.74 28.96 -23.75
N ARG A 203 5.85 28.24 -23.58
CA ARG A 203 5.88 26.78 -23.68
C ARG A 203 5.14 26.12 -22.51
N MET A 204 5.28 26.67 -21.31
CA MET A 204 4.60 26.19 -20.11
C MET A 204 3.08 26.43 -20.18
N SER A 205 2.63 27.56 -20.73
CA SER A 205 1.19 27.83 -20.92
C SER A 205 0.55 26.98 -22.01
N LYS A 206 1.33 26.47 -22.97
CA LYS A 206 0.91 25.48 -23.97
C LYS A 206 0.88 24.05 -23.43
N LEU A 207 1.50 23.79 -22.29
CA LEU A 207 1.43 22.49 -21.63
C LEU A 207 0.15 22.47 -20.77
N ASP A 208 -0.85 21.72 -21.23
CA ASP A 208 -2.11 21.54 -20.52
C ASP A 208 -1.93 20.60 -19.31
N ILE A 209 -1.51 21.17 -18.18
CA ILE A 209 -1.34 20.46 -16.90
C ILE A 209 -2.71 20.07 -16.30
N SER A 210 -3.82 20.54 -16.88
CA SER A 210 -5.19 20.18 -16.47
C SER A 210 -5.68 18.84 -17.05
N SER A 211 -4.85 18.13 -17.82
CA SER A 211 -5.11 16.75 -18.17
C SER A 211 -5.03 15.87 -16.92
N ASN A 212 -6.18 15.80 -16.26
CA ASN A 212 -6.53 14.88 -15.20
C ASN A 212 -6.57 13.45 -15.79
N VAL A 213 -5.42 12.95 -16.25
CA VAL A 213 -5.20 11.53 -16.56
C VAL A 213 -4.94 10.81 -15.24
N ILE A 214 -5.87 10.98 -14.31
CA ILE A 214 -6.13 10.07 -13.22
C ILE A 214 -7.30 9.21 -13.70
N GLY A 215 -6.99 8.21 -14.52
CA GLY A 215 -7.96 7.26 -15.03
C GLY A 215 -7.26 5.95 -15.39
N SER A 216 -7.19 5.05 -14.41
CA SER A 216 -6.59 3.71 -14.48
C SER A 216 -5.06 3.61 -14.37
N ARG A 217 -4.50 4.13 -13.27
CA ARG A 217 -3.32 3.48 -12.67
C ARG A 217 -3.82 2.41 -11.71
N ASP A 218 -3.37 1.18 -11.98
CA ASP A 218 -3.70 -0.06 -11.29
C ASP A 218 -3.62 0.07 -9.76
N LYS A 219 -4.74 -0.20 -9.08
CA LYS A 219 -4.94 -0.07 -7.63
C LYS A 219 -4.13 -1.09 -6.81
N ARG A 220 -3.33 -1.93 -7.45
CA ARG A 220 -2.49 -2.95 -6.81
C ARG A 220 -1.15 -2.43 -6.28
N LEU A 221 -0.80 -1.17 -6.52
CA LEU A 221 0.52 -0.62 -6.18
C LEU A 221 0.53 0.54 -5.18
N SER A 222 -0.58 0.82 -4.47
CA SER A 222 -0.59 1.88 -3.46
C SER A 222 -1.03 1.39 -2.08
N GLU A 223 -0.16 0.65 -1.39
CA GLU A 223 -0.12 0.71 0.07
C GLU A 223 1.27 0.30 0.59
N SER A 224 2.23 1.21 0.47
CA SER A 224 3.31 1.29 1.45
C SER A 224 3.39 2.74 1.89
N SER A 225 2.92 2.99 3.09
CA SER A 225 2.98 4.27 3.78
C SER A 225 4.45 4.69 3.94
N VAL A 226 4.96 5.50 3.01
CA VAL A 226 6.21 6.22 3.18
C VAL A 226 5.99 7.33 4.20
N LYS A 227 6.10 6.96 5.49
CA LYS A 227 6.43 7.93 6.53
C LYS A 227 7.81 8.48 6.19
N LYS A 228 7.89 9.81 6.02
CA LYS A 228 9.14 10.57 5.91
C LYS A 228 10.13 10.06 6.97
N PRO A 229 11.36 9.64 6.61
CA PRO A 229 12.37 9.42 7.63
C PRO A 229 12.80 10.78 8.17
N SER A 230 12.40 11.05 9.41
CA SER A 230 13.04 12.05 10.26
C SER A 230 14.54 11.80 10.21
N ALA A 231 15.29 12.87 9.97
CA ALA A 231 16.70 12.92 10.30
C ALA A 231 16.92 12.45 11.76
N VAL A 232 18.13 11.97 12.04
CA VAL A 232 18.64 11.41 13.31
C VAL A 232 18.61 9.88 13.34
N ILE A 233 19.70 9.26 12.88
CA ILE A 233 20.11 7.89 13.25
C ILE A 233 21.14 8.04 14.38
N PRO A 234 20.80 7.77 15.65
CA PRO A 234 21.71 8.05 16.77
C PRO A 234 22.77 6.97 17.01
N HIS A 235 22.73 5.83 16.33
CA HIS A 235 23.61 4.71 16.68
C HIS A 235 24.90 4.62 15.84
N VAL A 236 24.84 4.97 14.54
CA VAL A 236 26.02 4.84 13.66
C VAL A 236 27.04 5.94 13.93
N ALA A 237 26.59 7.17 14.20
CA ALA A 237 27.49 8.28 14.52
C ALA A 237 28.27 8.07 15.83
N VAL A 238 27.66 7.42 16.84
CA VAL A 238 28.32 7.10 18.11
C VAL A 238 29.33 5.98 17.94
N THR A 239 29.01 4.94 17.17
CA THR A 239 29.94 3.83 16.89
C THR A 239 31.13 4.29 16.04
N THR A 240 30.91 5.16 15.05
CA THR A 240 32.00 5.69 14.20
C THR A 240 32.88 6.70 14.96
N ALA A 241 32.29 7.51 15.85
CA ALA A 241 33.07 8.42 16.70
C ALA A 241 33.91 7.66 17.75
N ALA A 242 33.38 6.58 18.33
CA ALA A 242 34.12 5.73 19.26
C ALA A 242 35.28 5.00 18.57
N ALA A 243 35.08 4.49 17.35
CA ALA A 243 36.12 3.85 16.56
C ALA A 243 37.25 4.83 16.18
N LEU A 244 36.92 6.06 15.77
CA LEU A 244 37.91 7.08 15.43
C LEU A 244 38.70 7.61 16.65
N ASN A 245 38.11 7.61 17.85
CA ASN A 245 38.83 7.98 19.08
C ASN A 245 39.75 6.87 19.58
N ALA A 246 39.39 5.60 19.36
CA ALA A 246 40.24 4.47 19.67
C ALA A 246 41.50 4.42 18.78
N GLU A 247 41.37 4.79 17.49
CA GLU A 247 42.53 4.89 16.57
C GLU A 247 43.46 6.08 16.84
N ARG A 248 43.01 7.11 17.57
CA ARG A 248 43.85 8.27 17.92
C ARG A 248 44.59 8.13 19.26
N SER A 249 44.27 7.09 20.02
CA SER A 249 44.81 6.86 21.37
C SER A 249 45.72 5.62 21.45
N ALA A 250 46.03 5.00 20.30
CA ALA A 250 47.05 3.97 20.11
C ALA A 250 48.28 4.57 19.42
#